data_AF-A0A7X7J4P7-F1
#
_entry.id   AF-A0A7X7J4P7-F1
#
_cell.length_a   1.000
_cell.length_b   1.000
_cell.length_c   1.000
_cell.angle_alpha   90.00
_cell.angle_beta   90.00
_cell.angle_gamma   90.00
#
_symmetry.space_group_name_H-M   'P 1'
#
loop_
_entity.id
_entity.type
_entity.pdbx_description
1 polymer ?
#
loop_
_entity_poly.entity_id
_entity_poly.type
_entity_poly.pdbx_seq_one_letter_code
_entity_poly.pdbx_strand_id
1 'polypeptide(L)'
;MTGFDRSMLCIDWDERSLRVIEAVFSRTGVRLRKAVHVPLGPGVNVHDPASMGDFLNRTLREHRIRAKKALIDVPRQDVILNLITLPKGTRDEL
;
A
#
# COMPACT_ATOMS: atom_id res chain seq x y z
N MET A 1 -24.45 14.03 10.72
CA MET A 1 -23.01 13.68 10.76
C MET A 1 -22.69 12.78 9.57
N THR A 2 -22.21 13.33 8.45
CA THR A 2 -21.82 12.55 7.26
C THR A 2 -20.43 13.00 6.80
N GLY A 3 -19.44 12.86 7.69
CA GLY A 3 -18.06 12.82 7.23
C GLY A 3 -17.84 11.43 6.66
N PHE A 4 -17.60 11.31 5.35
CA PHE A 4 -17.23 10.02 4.76
C PHE A 4 -15.93 9.55 5.43
N ASP A 5 -16.04 8.50 6.25
CA ASP A 5 -14.90 7.73 6.74
C ASP A 5 -14.11 7.26 5.50
N ARG A 6 -12.89 7.80 5.33
CA ARG A 6 -12.06 7.46 4.18
C ARG A 6 -11.28 6.20 4.52
N SER A 7 -11.55 5.11 3.80
CA SER A 7 -10.71 3.92 3.89
C SER A 7 -9.48 4.05 2.99
N MET A 8 -8.34 3.60 3.50
CA MET A 8 -7.11 3.38 2.75
C MET A 8 -6.68 1.93 2.94
N LEU A 9 -6.23 1.31 1.87
CA LEU A 9 -5.57 0.03 1.91
C LEU A 9 -4.06 0.25 1.90
N CYS A 10 -3.36 -0.05 2.99
CA CYS A 10 -1.90 -0.07 3.00
C CYS A 10 -1.45 -1.49 2.63
N ILE A 11 -0.61 -1.59 1.61
CA ILE A 11 -0.12 -2.86 1.06
C ILE A 11 1.40 -2.83 1.12
N ASP A 12 1.99 -3.88 1.67
CA ASP A 12 3.43 -4.15 1.70
C ASP A 12 3.66 -5.62 1.33
N TRP A 13 4.72 -5.92 0.60
CA TRP A 13 5.15 -7.30 0.39
C TRP A 13 6.66 -7.40 0.24
N ASP A 14 7.18 -8.55 0.63
CA ASP A 14 8.54 -8.97 0.38
C ASP A 14 8.56 -10.32 -0.34
N GLU A 15 9.73 -10.93 -0.49
CA GLU A 15 9.92 -12.25 -1.09
C GLU A 15 9.18 -13.40 -0.37
N ARG A 16 8.61 -13.16 0.83
CA ARG A 16 8.09 -14.19 1.72
C ARG A 16 6.62 -14.01 2.04
N SER A 17 6.11 -12.79 2.17
CA SER A 17 4.72 -12.56 2.49
C SER A 17 4.15 -11.24 2.00
N LEU A 18 2.83 -11.23 1.88
CA LEU A 18 1.99 -10.06 1.66
C LEU A 18 1.38 -9.60 2.99
N ARG A 19 1.47 -8.31 3.26
CA ARG A 19 0.90 -7.63 4.43
C ARG A 19 -0.10 -6.58 3.95
N VAL A 20 -1.30 -6.62 4.51
CA VAL A 20 -2.38 -5.72 4.11
C VAL A 20 -3.07 -5.15 5.34
N ILE A 21 -3.23 -3.83 5.38
CA ILE A 21 -3.96 -3.12 6.42
C ILE A 21 -5.07 -2.28 5.77
N GLU A 22 -6.33 -2.52 6.16
CA GLU A 22 -7.43 -1.61 5.86
C GLU A 22 -7.60 -0.66 7.04
N ALA A 23 -7.22 0.61 6.84
CA ALA A 23 -7.33 1.67 7.83
C ALA A 23 -8.47 2.63 7.46
N VAL A 24 -9.21 3.09 8.46
CA VAL A 24 -10.25 4.11 8.32
C VAL A 24 -9.79 5.38 9.02
N PHE A 25 -9.79 6.48 8.27
CA PHE A 25 -9.37 7.79 8.76
C PHE A 25 -10.59 8.67 9.02
N SER A 26 -10.65 9.24 10.21
CA SER A 26 -11.62 10.25 10.60
C SER A 26 -10.90 11.49 11.16
N ARG A 27 -11.64 12.54 11.50
CA ARG A 27 -11.09 13.71 12.21
C ARG A 27 -10.52 13.37 13.59
N THR A 28 -10.99 12.29 14.21
CA THR A 28 -10.62 11.92 15.58
C THR A 28 -9.51 10.89 15.65
N GLY A 29 -9.07 10.35 14.51
CA GLY A 29 -7.92 9.47 14.43
C GLY A 29 -8.03 8.39 13.37
N VAL A 30 -7.19 7.37 13.53
CA VAL A 30 -7.09 6.22 12.63
C VAL A 30 -7.61 4.99 13.34
N ARG A 31 -8.45 4.20 12.67
CA ARG A 31 -8.93 2.91 13.17
C ARG A 31 -8.54 1.81 12.21
N LEU A 32 -7.95 0.74 12.73
CA LEU A 32 -7.69 -0.47 11.95
C LEU A 32 -9.01 -1.24 11.80
N ARG A 33 -9.44 -1.46 10.55
CA ARG A 33 -10.60 -2.29 10.25
C ARG A 33 -10.20 -3.74 10.02
N LYS A 34 -9.05 -3.94 9.39
CA LYS A 34 -8.52 -5.28 9.09
C LYS A 34 -7.01 -5.24 8.96
N ALA A 35 -6.35 -6.29 9.43
CA ALA A 35 -4.95 -6.57 9.22
C ALA A 35 -4.81 -8.02 8.77
N VAL A 36 -4.06 -8.24 7.69
CA VAL A 36 -3.87 -9.54 7.06
C VAL A 36 -2.39 -9.74 6.79
N HIS A 37 -1.91 -10.95 7.06
CA HIS A 37 -0.57 -11.41 6.72
C HIS A 37 -0.71 -12.77 6.03
N VAL A 38 -0.29 -12.88 4.77
CA VAL A 38 -0.38 -14.11 3.99
C VAL A 38 1.01 -14.47 3.46
N PRO A 39 1.57 -15.63 3.83
CA PRO A 39 2.79 -16.14 3.21
C PRO A 39 2.60 -16.30 1.70
N LEU A 40 3.63 -15.98 0.92
CA LEU A 40 3.61 -16.26 -0.51
C LEU A 40 3.68 -17.77 -0.72
N GLY A 41 2.68 -18.29 -1.42
CA GLY A 41 2.60 -19.71 -1.74
C GLY A 41 3.64 -20.13 -2.78
N PRO A 42 3.94 -21.43 -2.88
CA PRO A 42 4.80 -21.95 -3.95
C PRO A 42 4.20 -21.56 -5.32
N GLY A 43 5.02 -20.95 -6.18
CA GLY A 43 4.62 -20.51 -7.52
C GLY A 43 4.18 -19.06 -7.64
N VAL A 44 4.14 -18.28 -6.54
CA VAL A 44 4.02 -16.82 -6.65
C VAL A 44 5.40 -16.24 -6.96
N ASN A 45 5.53 -15.65 -8.15
CA ASN A 45 6.69 -14.84 -8.51
C ASN A 45 6.39 -13.37 -8.18
N VAL A 46 7.17 -12.77 -7.28
CA VAL A 46 7.02 -11.36 -6.85
C VAL A 46 7.54 -10.36 -7.87
N HIS A 47 8.45 -10.80 -8.76
CA HIS A 47 9.02 -9.96 -9.81
C HIS A 47 8.20 -9.99 -11.10
N ASP A 48 7.18 -10.85 -11.17
CA ASP A 48 6.18 -10.85 -12.23
C ASP A 48 4.91 -10.11 -11.76
N PRO A 49 4.60 -8.92 -12.30
CA PRO A 49 3.43 -8.15 -11.91
C PRO A 49 2.10 -8.90 -12.09
N ALA A 50 2.00 -9.80 -13.08
CA ALA A 50 0.77 -10.57 -13.32
C ALA A 50 0.55 -11.59 -12.20
N SER A 51 1.57 -12.42 -11.90
CA SER A 51 1.57 -13.35 -10.78
C SER A 51 1.23 -12.67 -9.45
N MET A 52 1.89 -11.56 -9.13
CA MET A 52 1.66 -10.85 -7.87
C MET A 52 0.28 -10.19 -7.83
N GLY A 53 -0.19 -9.63 -8.94
CA GLY A 53 -1.53 -9.05 -9.06
C GLY A 53 -2.64 -10.07 -8.85
N ASP A 54 -2.48 -11.28 -9.40
CA ASP A 54 -3.41 -12.39 -9.19
C ASP A 54 -3.44 -12.85 -7.74
N PHE A 55 -2.27 -12.99 -7.11
CA PHE A 55 -2.17 -13.34 -5.69
C PHE A 55 -2.84 -12.28 -4.81
N LEU A 56 -2.53 -10.99 -5.03
CA LEU A 56 -3.13 -9.87 -4.32
C LEU A 56 -4.66 -9.87 -4.46
N ASN A 57 -5.19 -10.01 -5.68
CA ASN A 57 -6.62 -10.02 -5.92
C ASN A 57 -7.33 -11.20 -5.22
N ARG A 58 -6.73 -12.40 -5.23
CA ARG A 58 -7.25 -13.56 -4.48
C ARG A 58 -7.30 -13.27 -2.99
N THR A 59 -6.19 -12.81 -2.40
CA THR A 59 -6.10 -12.46 -0.98
C THR A 59 -7.13 -11.41 -0.58
N LEU A 60 -7.27 -10.32 -1.35
CA LEU A 60 -8.24 -9.27 -1.03
C LEU A 60 -9.69 -9.78 -1.07
N ARG A 61 -10.02 -10.65 -2.04
CA ARG A 61 -11.35 -11.28 -2.16
C ARG A 61 -11.64 -12.24 -1.00
N GLU A 62 -10.70 -13.13 -0.68
CA GLU A 62 -10.79 -14.08 0.44
C GLU A 62 -11.05 -13.34 1.77
N HIS A 63 -10.33 -12.25 1.98
CA HIS A 63 -10.50 -11.41 3.17
C HIS A 63 -11.60 -10.37 3.04
N ARG A 64 -12.40 -10.35 1.97
CA ARG A 64 -13.53 -9.43 1.74
C ARG A 64 -13.16 -7.94 1.87
N ILE A 65 -11.94 -7.58 1.43
CA ILE A 65 -11.48 -6.19 1.41
C ILE A 65 -11.97 -5.54 0.12
N ARG A 66 -12.62 -4.37 0.23
CA ARG A 66 -13.24 -3.65 -0.90
C ARG A 66 -12.77 -2.20 -1.05
N ALA A 67 -11.72 -1.83 -0.33
CA ALA A 67 -11.14 -0.49 -0.43
C ALA A 67 -10.67 -0.23 -1.87
N LYS A 68 -10.91 0.99 -2.37
CA LYS A 68 -10.62 1.37 -3.76
C LYS A 68 -9.35 2.21 -3.91
N LYS A 69 -8.76 2.63 -2.79
CA LYS A 69 -7.52 3.41 -2.75
C LYS A 69 -6.50 2.59 -1.99
N ALA A 70 -5.32 2.47 -2.59
CA ALA A 70 -4.20 1.79 -2.00
C ALA A 70 -3.02 2.75 -1.83
N LEU A 71 -2.28 2.52 -0.77
CA LEU A 71 -0.95 3.07 -0.55
C LEU A 71 0.00 1.89 -0.48
N ILE A 72 1.10 2.02 -1.20
CA ILE A 72 2.16 1.02 -1.34
C ILE A 72 3.50 1.74 -1.21
N ASP A 73 4.51 1.05 -0.71
CA ASP A 73 5.89 1.51 -0.73
C ASP A 73 6.64 1.02 -1.98
N VAL A 74 7.76 1.68 -2.26
CA VAL A 74 8.74 1.21 -3.23
C VAL A 74 9.94 0.72 -2.43
N PRO A 75 10.48 -0.48 -2.72
CA PRO A 75 11.61 -1.00 -1.98
C PRO A 75 12.79 -0.04 -2.00
N ARG A 76 13.48 0.09 -0.87
CA ARG A 76 14.55 1.08 -0.70
C ARG A 76 15.66 0.91 -1.73
N GLN A 77 15.98 -0.31 -2.12
CA GLN A 77 17.01 -0.60 -3.12
C GLN A 77 16.68 -0.06 -4.52
N ASP A 78 15.41 0.20 -4.79
CA ASP A 78 14.92 0.69 -6.09
C ASP A 78 14.75 2.22 -6.09
N VAL A 79 15.13 2.90 -5.00
CA VAL A 79 14.98 4.36 -4.85
C VAL A 79 16.31 5.01 -4.45
N ILE A 80 16.69 6.04 -5.20
CA ILE A 80 17.78 6.93 -4.81
C ILE A 80 17.19 8.13 -4.06
N LEU A 81 17.53 8.26 -2.78
CA LEU A 81 17.12 9.38 -1.94
C LEU A 81 18.30 10.31 -1.68
N ASN A 82 18.31 11.46 -2.36
CA ASN A 82 19.34 12.49 -2.20
C ASN A 82 18.71 13.77 -1.66
N LEU A 83 19.35 14.35 -0.65
CA LEU A 83 19.01 15.70 -0.20
C LEU A 83 19.73 16.71 -1.09
N ILE A 84 18.99 17.65 -1.67
CA ILE A 84 19.54 18.74 -2.47
C ILE A 84 19.08 20.09 -1.90
N THR A 85 19.98 21.08 -1.91
CA THR A 85 19.64 22.47 -1.60
C THR A 85 19.32 23.18 -2.90
N LEU A 86 18.10 23.68 -3.02
CA LEU A 86 17.65 24.43 -4.19
C LEU A 86 17.73 25.94 -3.90
N PRO A 87 18.00 26.78 -4.92
CA PRO A 87 17.83 28.22 -4.79
C PRO A 87 16.37 28.57 -4.46
N LYS A 88 16.15 29.74 -3.87
CA LYS A 88 14.78 30.22 -3.63
C LYS A 88 14.08 30.44 -4.96
N GLY A 89 12.85 29.96 -5.07
CA GLY A 89 12.01 30.09 -6.26
C GLY A 89 10.55 29.71 -5.96
N THR A 90 9.70 29.83 -6.96
CA THR A 90 8.33 29.33 -6.93
C THR A 90 8.30 27.82 -7.13
N ARG A 91 7.16 27.18 -6.85
CA ARG A 91 6.99 25.74 -7.05
C ARG A 91 7.18 25.29 -8.51
N ASP A 92 6.87 26.19 -9.45
CA ASP A 92 7.01 25.91 -10.88
C ASP A 92 8.46 26.08 -11.38
N GLU A 93 9.32 26.73 -10.58
CA GLU A 93 10.75 26.93 -10.85
C GLU A 93 11.65 25.87 -10.15
N LEU A 94 11.06 25.01 -9.31
CA LEU A 94 11.71 23.84 -8.70
C LEU A 94 11.59 22.62 -9.63
#